data_AF-A0A1H9TL43-F1
#
_entry.id   AF-A0A1H9TL43-F1
#
_cell.length_a   1.000
_cell.length_b   1.000
_cell.length_c   1.000
_cell.angle_alpha   90.00
_cell.angle_beta   90.00
_cell.angle_gamma   90.00
#
_symmetry.space_group_name_H-M   'P 1'
#
loop_
_entity.id
_entity.type
_entity.pdbx_description
1 polymer ?
#
loop_
_entity_poly.entity_id
_entity_poly.type
_entity_poly.pdbx_seq_one_letter_code
_entity_poly.pdbx_strand_id
1 'polypeptide(L)'
;MSGAAIPAAVPAAARLVGRRLLAAVPVLAAVTFGVFALAAASPFDPVQQYAGAAGLSASQETLDQLRANLALDGPFPQRRWEWLTSAVQGDLGDSTSLRQPVAQAIGERLGWSVLLCAAGFCFAVTAGTALGVAAARRRGGLLDRIVTPLAYTPEAAPPFWIGLLGIWLFAIRLDVLPAGGLTDSGSDVVTAGRCCGTSRCPSAAGALVRPHRRAGRGLRSPGERGGQIRTPRPRRYASGLMSLP
;
A
#
# COMPACT_ATOMS: atom_id res chain seq x y z
N MET A 1 33.59 37.75 -35.04
CA MET A 1 32.21 37.32 -34.77
C MET A 1 32.21 35.79 -34.81
N SER A 2 32.41 35.12 -33.67
CA SER A 2 32.42 33.66 -33.60
C SER A 2 31.24 33.22 -32.75
N GLY A 3 30.23 32.63 -33.40
CA GLY A 3 29.01 32.17 -32.76
C GLY A 3 29.31 30.95 -31.88
N ALA A 4 29.18 31.12 -30.57
CA ALA A 4 29.16 30.01 -29.64
C ALA A 4 27.88 29.22 -29.85
N ALA A 5 28.01 28.04 -30.47
CA ALA A 5 26.94 27.06 -30.55
C ALA A 5 26.59 26.58 -29.13
N ILE A 6 25.38 26.89 -28.66
CA ILE A 6 24.83 26.36 -27.41
C ILE A 6 24.65 24.85 -27.63
N PRO A 7 25.33 23.96 -26.88
CA PRO A 7 25.13 22.53 -27.04
C PRO A 7 23.67 22.17 -26.72
N ALA A 8 23.03 21.45 -27.64
CA ALA A 8 21.64 21.05 -27.56
C ALA A 8 21.35 20.33 -26.23
N ALA A 9 20.50 20.94 -25.41
CA ALA A 9 20.03 20.41 -24.14
C ALA A 9 19.07 19.22 -24.35
N VAL A 10 19.57 18.07 -24.80
CA VAL A 10 18.91 16.81 -24.46
C VAL A 10 19.23 16.54 -22.98
N PRO A 11 18.22 16.51 -22.09
CA PRO A 11 18.16 17.45 -20.97
C PRO A 11 18.71 16.85 -19.67
N ALA A 12 19.27 17.68 -18.79
CA ALA A 12 19.74 17.27 -17.46
C ALA A 12 18.70 16.42 -16.67
N ALA A 13 17.40 16.66 -16.91
CA ALA A 13 16.30 15.88 -16.37
C ALA A 13 16.32 14.40 -16.83
N ALA A 14 16.53 14.12 -18.12
CA ALA A 14 16.59 12.74 -18.63
C ALA A 14 17.77 11.98 -18.05
N ARG A 15 18.92 12.66 -17.90
CA ARG A 15 20.11 12.09 -17.24
C ARG A 15 19.84 11.79 -15.76
N LEU A 16 19.12 12.66 -15.05
CA LEU A 16 18.74 12.45 -13.66
C LEU A 16 17.78 11.27 -13.52
N VAL A 17 16.74 11.19 -14.36
CA VAL A 17 15.78 10.09 -14.38
C VAL A 17 16.48 8.77 -14.67
N GLY A 18 17.34 8.73 -15.70
CA GLY A 18 18.15 7.55 -16.02
C GLY A 18 19.02 7.11 -14.84
N ARG A 19 19.71 8.04 -14.18
CA ARG A 19 20.53 7.74 -12.99
C ARG A 19 19.68 7.19 -11.83
N ARG A 20 18.47 7.71 -11.61
CA ARG A 20 17.56 7.23 -10.57
C ARG A 20 17.01 5.84 -10.89
N LEU A 21 16.63 5.58 -12.14
CA LEU A 21 16.18 4.27 -12.60
C LEU A 21 17.29 3.23 -12.47
N LEU A 22 18.52 3.57 -12.88
CA LEU A 22 19.68 2.70 -12.70
C LEU A 22 19.99 2.44 -11.22
N ALA A 23 19.88 3.45 -10.35
CA ALA A 23 20.04 3.28 -8.91
C ALA A 23 18.91 2.46 -8.27
N ALA A 24 17.71 2.45 -8.85
CA ALA A 24 16.59 1.65 -8.36
C ALA A 24 16.84 0.14 -8.55
N VAL A 25 17.55 -0.27 -9.61
CA VAL A 25 17.83 -1.69 -9.90
C VAL A 25 18.55 -2.41 -8.74
N PRO A 26 19.72 -1.96 -8.25
CA PRO A 26 20.40 -2.63 -7.14
C PRO A 26 19.61 -2.55 -5.84
N VAL A 27 18.85 -1.46 -5.61
CA VAL A 27 17.99 -1.32 -4.43
C VAL A 27 16.86 -2.34 -4.47
N LEU A 28 16.15 -2.47 -5.59
CA LEU A 28 15.10 -3.45 -5.78
C LEU A 28 15.67 -4.87 -5.63
N ALA A 29 16.82 -5.17 -6.24
CA ALA A 29 17.47 -6.46 -6.10
C ALA A 29 17.81 -6.77 -4.63
N ALA A 30 18.38 -5.81 -3.89
CA ALA A 30 18.71 -5.96 -2.48
C ALA A 30 17.47 -6.15 -1.60
N VAL A 31 16.41 -5.34 -1.82
CA VAL A 31 15.15 -5.46 -1.08
C VAL A 31 14.46 -6.77 -1.38
N THR A 32 14.33 -7.17 -2.65
CA THR A 32 13.76 -8.45 -3.04
C THR A 32 14.54 -9.60 -2.41
N PHE A 33 15.86 -9.60 -2.53
CA PHE A 33 16.69 -10.64 -1.91
C PHE A 33 16.51 -10.68 -0.39
N GLY A 34 16.54 -9.51 0.27
CA GLY A 34 16.36 -9.38 1.71
C GLY A 34 15.00 -9.87 2.19
N VAL A 35 13.91 -9.45 1.54
CA VAL A 35 12.54 -9.90 1.88
C VAL A 35 12.41 -11.41 1.73
N PHE A 36 12.90 -11.98 0.63
CA PHE A 36 12.85 -13.41 0.44
C PHE A 36 13.75 -14.14 1.46
N ALA A 37 14.94 -13.64 1.77
CA ALA A 37 15.84 -14.25 2.76
C ALA A 37 15.20 -14.24 4.16
N LEU A 38 14.57 -13.12 4.54
CA LEU A 38 13.78 -13.02 5.77
C LEU A 38 12.59 -13.98 5.77
N ALA A 39 11.91 -14.15 4.63
CA ALA A 39 10.83 -15.13 4.50
C ALA A 39 11.33 -16.57 4.64
N ALA A 40 12.52 -16.89 4.13
CA ALA A 40 13.13 -18.23 4.29
C ALA A 40 13.65 -18.49 5.70
N ALA A 41 14.17 -17.46 6.39
CA ALA A 41 14.58 -17.53 7.79
C ALA A 41 13.40 -17.47 8.77
N SER A 42 12.19 -17.21 8.26
CA SER A 42 11.01 -17.06 9.07
C SER A 42 10.60 -18.40 9.68
N PRO A 43 10.28 -18.44 10.99
CA PRO A 43 9.75 -19.65 11.62
C PRO A 43 8.27 -19.90 11.27
N PHE A 44 7.61 -19.01 10.52
CA PHE A 44 6.21 -19.12 10.17
C PHE A 44 5.99 -19.97 8.92
N ASP A 45 5.10 -20.96 9.00
CA ASP A 45 4.72 -21.79 7.86
C ASP A 45 3.83 -20.99 6.87
N PRO A 46 4.27 -20.76 5.62
CA PRO A 46 3.48 -20.03 4.62
C PRO A 46 2.14 -20.69 4.31
N VAL A 47 2.04 -22.02 4.44
CA VAL A 47 0.79 -22.76 4.23
C VAL A 47 -0.23 -22.41 5.31
N GLN A 48 0.22 -22.33 6.56
CA GLN A 48 -0.63 -21.95 7.69
C GLN A 48 -1.05 -20.48 7.60
N GLN A 49 -0.15 -19.59 7.18
CA GLN A 49 -0.51 -18.19 6.93
C GLN A 49 -1.54 -18.05 5.79
N TYR A 50 -1.40 -18.83 4.71
CA TYR A 50 -2.36 -18.82 3.61
C TYR A 50 -3.74 -19.37 4.02
N ALA A 51 -3.75 -20.47 4.78
CA ALA A 51 -4.99 -21.07 5.28
C ALA A 51 -5.67 -20.20 6.36
N GLY A 52 -4.91 -19.33 7.04
CA GLY A 52 -5.41 -18.44 8.07
C GLY A 52 -6.09 -19.23 9.20
N ALA A 53 -7.26 -18.78 9.65
CA ALA A 53 -8.03 -19.48 10.69
C ALA A 53 -8.44 -20.91 10.29
N ALA A 54 -8.56 -21.21 8.99
CA ALA A 54 -8.89 -22.55 8.50
C ALA A 54 -7.71 -23.54 8.61
N GLY A 55 -6.47 -23.05 8.66
CA GLY A 55 -5.27 -23.89 8.84
C GLY A 55 -5.19 -24.55 10.22
N LEU A 56 -5.80 -23.93 11.23
CA LEU A 56 -5.87 -24.45 12.60
C LEU A 56 -6.76 -25.69 12.74
N SER A 57 -7.65 -25.93 11.77
CA SER A 57 -8.60 -27.06 11.77
C SER A 57 -8.48 -27.95 10.53
N ALA A 58 -7.50 -27.69 9.66
CA ALA A 58 -7.26 -28.47 8.45
C ALA A 58 -6.54 -29.78 8.78
N SER A 59 -6.90 -30.87 8.08
CA SER A 59 -6.13 -32.13 8.16
C SER A 59 -4.74 -31.94 7.57
N GLN A 60 -3.76 -32.71 8.05
CA GLN A 60 -2.38 -32.65 7.55
C GLN A 60 -2.31 -32.90 6.03
N GLU A 61 -3.13 -33.82 5.52
CA GLU A 61 -3.26 -34.10 4.09
C GLU A 61 -3.72 -32.88 3.28
N THR A 62 -4.65 -32.07 3.83
CA THR A 62 -5.11 -30.84 3.17
C THR A 62 -4.00 -29.78 3.13
N LEU A 63 -3.20 -29.69 4.20
CA LEU A 63 -2.05 -28.78 4.26
C LEU A 63 -0.94 -29.19 3.29
N ASP A 64 -0.67 -30.49 3.15
CA ASP A 64 0.33 -31.01 2.22
C ASP A 64 -0.10 -30.80 0.75
N GLN A 65 -1.38 -31.04 0.43
CA GLN A 65 -1.93 -30.69 -0.88
C GLN A 65 -1.84 -29.19 -1.16
N LEU A 66 -2.10 -28.35 -0.16
CA LEU A 66 -1.98 -26.90 -0.29
C LEU A 66 -0.52 -26.47 -0.50
N ARG A 67 0.44 -27.12 0.16
CA ARG A 67 1.88 -26.88 -0.01
C ARG A 67 2.33 -27.16 -1.44
N ALA A 68 1.90 -28.30 -2.00
CA ALA A 68 2.17 -28.66 -3.39
C ALA A 68 1.54 -27.67 -4.37
N ASN A 69 0.29 -27.26 -4.14
CA ASN A 69 -0.41 -26.27 -4.97
C ASN A 69 0.24 -24.88 -4.94
N LEU A 70 0.87 -24.50 -3.83
CA LEU A 70 1.62 -23.24 -3.70
C LEU A 70 3.05 -23.33 -4.26
N ALA A 71 3.46 -24.50 -4.78
CA ALA A 71 4.81 -24.79 -5.29
C ALA A 71 5.91 -24.44 -4.28
N LEU A 72 5.67 -24.75 -3.00
CA LEU A 72 6.59 -24.43 -1.91
C LEU A 72 7.74 -25.44 -1.75
N ASP A 73 7.67 -26.58 -2.44
CA ASP A 73 8.60 -27.72 -2.29
C ASP A 73 9.92 -27.55 -3.07
N GLY A 74 10.00 -26.58 -3.99
CA GLY A 74 11.20 -26.35 -4.81
C GLY A 74 12.31 -25.59 -4.08
N PRO A 75 13.58 -25.74 -4.51
CA PRO A 75 14.71 -25.02 -3.92
C PRO A 75 14.50 -23.51 -4.00
N PHE A 76 14.70 -22.83 -2.88
CA PHE A 76 14.41 -21.42 -2.69
C PHE A 76 15.00 -20.46 -3.76
N PRO A 77 16.24 -20.65 -4.26
CA PRO A 77 16.77 -19.82 -5.34
C PRO A 77 15.98 -19.93 -6.65
N GLN A 78 15.49 -21.12 -6.98
CA GLN A 78 14.74 -21.38 -8.20
C GLN A 78 13.38 -20.66 -8.17
N ARG A 79 12.65 -20.77 -7.04
CA ARG A 79 11.39 -20.04 -6.83
C ARG A 79 11.54 -18.51 -6.95
N ARG A 80 12.65 -17.95 -6.46
CA ARG A 80 12.96 -16.52 -6.60
C ARG A 80 13.17 -16.14 -8.06
N TRP A 81 13.92 -16.95 -8.79
CA TRP A 81 14.20 -16.70 -10.21
C TRP A 81 12.93 -16.79 -11.06
N GLU A 82 12.09 -17.80 -10.82
CA GLU A 82 10.79 -17.97 -11.49
C GLU A 82 9.84 -16.80 -11.19
N TRP A 83 9.76 -16.34 -9.94
CA TRP A 83 8.97 -15.16 -9.60
C TRP A 83 9.51 -13.90 -10.28
N LEU A 84 10.82 -13.69 -10.28
CA LEU A 84 11.44 -12.51 -10.88
C LEU A 84 11.21 -12.46 -12.40
N THR A 85 11.39 -13.58 -13.09
CA THR A 85 11.17 -13.68 -14.54
C THR A 85 9.70 -13.43 -14.90
N SER A 86 8.76 -13.98 -14.13
CA SER A 86 7.32 -13.71 -14.28
C SER A 86 6.99 -12.24 -14.05
N ALA A 87 7.55 -11.64 -12.99
CA ALA A 87 7.32 -10.24 -12.65
C ALA A 87 7.83 -9.29 -13.73
N VAL A 88 8.99 -9.57 -14.33
CA VAL A 88 9.53 -8.78 -15.46
C VAL A 88 8.65 -8.92 -16.71
N GLN A 89 7.97 -10.05 -16.89
CA GLN A 89 7.00 -10.26 -17.97
C GLN A 89 5.62 -9.65 -17.67
N GLY A 90 5.44 -9.02 -16.49
CA GLY A 90 4.20 -8.38 -16.07
C GLY A 90 3.27 -9.25 -15.24
N ASP A 91 3.64 -10.50 -14.94
CA ASP A 91 2.89 -11.37 -14.04
C ASP A 91 3.45 -11.26 -12.61
N LEU A 92 2.81 -10.40 -11.81
CA LEU A 92 3.12 -10.22 -10.38
C LEU A 92 2.47 -11.29 -9.49
N GLY A 93 1.64 -12.17 -10.06
CA GLY A 93 0.86 -13.18 -9.35
C GLY A 93 -0.38 -12.64 -8.63
N ASP A 94 -0.99 -13.51 -7.83
CA ASP A 94 -2.18 -13.23 -7.04
C ASP A 94 -1.83 -12.85 -5.59
N SER A 95 -2.56 -11.88 -5.03
CA SER A 95 -2.49 -11.54 -3.61
C SER A 95 -3.24 -12.58 -2.79
N THR A 96 -2.56 -13.20 -1.83
CA THR A 96 -3.17 -14.15 -0.89
C THR A 96 -4.13 -13.46 0.09
N SER A 97 -3.84 -12.21 0.46
CA SER A 97 -4.67 -11.42 1.38
C SER A 97 -5.88 -10.79 0.69
N LEU A 98 -5.69 -10.18 -0.49
CA LEU A 98 -6.77 -9.51 -1.22
C LEU A 98 -7.54 -10.43 -2.18
N ARG A 99 -7.05 -11.66 -2.40
CA ARG A 99 -7.65 -12.66 -3.32
C ARG A 99 -7.90 -12.13 -4.75
N GLN A 100 -7.02 -11.26 -5.22
CA GLN A 100 -7.06 -10.65 -6.55
C GLN A 100 -5.65 -10.49 -7.13
N PRO A 101 -5.50 -10.32 -8.46
CA PRO A 101 -4.20 -10.09 -9.09
C PRO A 101 -3.49 -8.88 -8.49
N VAL A 102 -2.19 -9.01 -8.20
CA VAL A 102 -1.40 -7.93 -7.58
C VAL A 102 -1.35 -6.70 -8.49
N ALA A 103 -1.22 -6.89 -9.80
CA ALA A 103 -1.24 -5.80 -10.77
C ALA A 103 -2.53 -4.97 -10.70
N GLN A 104 -3.69 -5.63 -10.53
CA GLN A 104 -4.97 -4.97 -10.35
C GLN A 104 -5.02 -4.19 -9.04
N ALA A 105 -4.60 -4.82 -7.93
CA ALA A 105 -4.57 -4.16 -6.62
C ALA A 105 -3.67 -2.91 -6.60
N ILE A 106 -2.54 -2.93 -7.30
CA ILE A 106 -1.67 -1.76 -7.48
C ILE A 106 -2.38 -0.69 -8.31
N GLY A 107 -2.99 -1.07 -9.44
CA GLY A 107 -3.72 -0.15 -10.32
C GLY A 107 -4.84 0.60 -9.59
N GLU A 108 -5.63 -0.09 -8.77
CA GLU A 108 -6.71 0.49 -7.96
C GLU A 108 -6.22 1.54 -6.95
N ARG A 109 -4.98 1.43 -6.49
CA ARG A 109 -4.39 2.31 -5.45
C ARG A 109 -3.51 3.41 -6.03
N LEU A 110 -2.91 3.17 -7.20
CA LEU A 110 -1.93 4.06 -7.81
C LEU A 110 -2.49 5.48 -8.01
N GLY A 111 -3.72 5.59 -8.50
CA GLY A 111 -4.38 6.89 -8.71
C GLY A 111 -4.52 7.70 -7.42
N TRP A 112 -4.90 7.05 -6.32
CA TRP A 112 -5.02 7.70 -5.02
C TRP A 112 -3.67 8.14 -4.46
N SER A 113 -2.63 7.30 -4.60
CA SER A 113 -1.28 7.67 -4.18
C SER A 113 -0.75 8.87 -4.96
N VAL A 114 -0.94 8.89 -6.29
CA VAL A 114 -0.52 10.01 -7.13
C VAL A 114 -1.27 11.28 -6.75
N LEU A 115 -2.58 11.20 -6.55
CA LEU A 115 -3.40 12.34 -6.16
C LEU A 115 -2.96 12.91 -4.80
N LEU A 116 -2.73 12.05 -3.80
CA LEU A 116 -2.26 12.46 -2.48
C LEU A 116 -0.87 13.11 -2.54
N CYS A 117 0.08 12.49 -3.25
CA CYS A 117 1.42 13.04 -3.43
C CYS A 117 1.39 14.38 -4.16
N ALA A 118 0.60 14.50 -5.23
CA ALA A 118 0.48 15.73 -6.01
C ALA A 118 -0.15 16.85 -5.19
N ALA A 119 -1.27 16.59 -4.50
CA ALA A 119 -1.94 17.57 -3.65
C ALA A 119 -1.04 18.04 -2.51
N GLY A 120 -0.38 17.11 -1.82
CA GLY A 120 0.58 17.42 -0.75
C GLY A 120 1.78 18.22 -1.26
N PHE A 121 2.33 17.86 -2.42
CA PHE A 121 3.43 18.58 -3.04
C PHE A 121 3.04 20.00 -3.45
N CYS A 122 1.89 20.18 -4.12
CA CYS A 122 1.38 21.49 -4.48
C CYS A 122 1.15 22.36 -3.24
N PHE A 123 0.55 21.81 -2.19
CA PHE A 123 0.38 22.51 -0.92
C PHE A 123 1.73 22.90 -0.29
N ALA A 124 2.68 21.97 -0.21
CA ALA A 124 4.00 22.22 0.37
C ALA A 124 4.77 23.31 -0.39
N VAL A 125 4.79 23.24 -1.72
CA VAL A 125 5.46 24.25 -2.56
C VAL A 125 4.78 25.61 -2.41
N THR A 126 3.46 25.68 -2.51
CA THR A 126 2.75 26.96 -2.46
C THR A 126 2.81 27.59 -1.07
N ALA A 127 2.37 26.87 -0.02
CA ALA A 127 2.34 27.38 1.34
C ALA A 127 3.76 27.59 1.90
N GLY A 128 4.67 26.63 1.69
CA GLY A 128 6.05 26.71 2.16
C GLY A 128 6.81 27.86 1.50
N THR A 129 6.69 28.03 0.19
CA THR A 129 7.34 29.15 -0.51
C THR A 129 6.73 30.49 -0.10
N ALA A 130 5.40 30.59 0.02
CA ALA A 130 4.74 31.83 0.44
C ALA A 130 5.17 32.26 1.85
N LEU A 131 5.14 31.33 2.81
CA LEU A 131 5.58 31.59 4.19
C LEU A 131 7.08 31.90 4.27
N GLY A 132 7.91 31.15 3.53
CA GLY A 132 9.36 31.38 3.47
C GLY A 132 9.72 32.74 2.89
N VAL A 133 9.08 33.15 1.78
CA VAL A 133 9.27 34.49 1.20
C VAL A 133 8.76 35.58 2.14
N ALA A 134 7.60 35.38 2.78
CA ALA A 134 7.05 36.35 3.73
C ALA A 134 7.96 36.56 4.95
N ALA A 135 8.52 35.49 5.52
CA ALA A 135 9.51 35.55 6.60
C ALA A 135 10.80 36.25 6.13
N ALA A 136 11.30 35.91 4.95
CA ALA A 136 12.53 36.48 4.39
C ALA A 136 12.45 38.00 4.12
N ARG A 137 11.26 38.55 3.84
CA ARG A 137 11.05 39.99 3.62
C ARG A 137 11.36 40.84 4.85
N ARG A 138 11.18 40.32 6.07
CA ARG A 138 11.45 41.03 7.33
C ARG A 138 12.25 40.14 8.28
N ARG A 139 13.53 39.92 7.92
CA ARG A 139 14.47 39.14 8.74
C ARG A 139 14.49 39.63 10.18
N GLY A 140 14.36 38.71 11.13
CA GLY A 140 14.29 38.98 12.57
C GLY A 140 12.95 39.52 13.08
N GLY A 141 11.96 39.74 12.20
CA GLY A 141 10.61 40.15 12.57
C GLY A 141 9.77 39.01 13.17
N LEU A 142 8.56 39.33 13.64
CA LEU A 142 7.66 38.34 14.27
C LEU A 142 7.34 37.15 13.36
N LEU A 143 7.10 37.39 12.06
CA LEU A 143 6.81 36.30 11.11
C LEU A 143 7.99 35.33 10.98
N ASP A 144 9.21 35.84 10.84
CA ASP A 144 10.41 35.02 10.78
C ASP A 144 10.62 34.22 12.08
N ARG A 145 10.44 34.88 13.24
CA ARG A 145 10.54 34.22 14.56
C ARG A 145 9.50 33.13 14.82
N ILE A 146 8.36 33.14 14.11
CA ILE A 146 7.33 32.09 14.24
C ILE A 146 7.51 31.01 13.18
N VAL A 147 7.69 31.40 11.92
CA VAL A 147 7.76 30.46 10.79
C VAL A 147 9.00 29.57 10.87
N THR A 148 10.15 30.14 11.23
CA THR A 148 11.42 29.42 11.28
C THR A 148 11.41 28.25 12.27
N PRO A 149 11.09 28.42 13.58
CA PRO A 149 11.00 27.28 14.50
C PRO A 149 9.88 26.31 14.14
N LEU A 150 8.77 26.81 13.57
CA LEU A 150 7.66 25.95 13.13
C LEU A 150 8.04 25.09 11.91
N ALA A 151 9.00 25.51 11.09
CA ALA A 151 9.56 24.69 10.01
C ALA A 151 10.54 23.64 10.55
N TYR A 152 11.41 24.00 11.49
CA TYR A 152 12.43 23.10 12.04
C TYR A 152 11.88 22.02 12.99
N THR A 153 10.84 22.35 13.76
CA THR A 153 10.27 21.42 14.75
C THR A 153 9.75 20.11 14.13
N PRO A 154 8.90 20.13 13.07
CA PRO A 154 8.44 18.91 12.42
C PRO A 154 9.55 18.20 11.62
N GLU A 155 10.60 18.91 11.20
CA GLU A 155 11.77 18.31 10.55
C GLU A 155 12.58 17.43 11.52
N ALA A 156 12.69 17.85 12.78
CA ALA A 156 13.38 17.09 13.82
C ALA A 156 12.57 15.88 14.34
N ALA A 157 11.25 15.89 14.13
CA ALA A 157 10.36 14.84 14.61
C ALA A 157 10.30 13.65 13.64
N PRO A 158 10.15 12.41 14.14
CA PRO A 158 9.91 11.26 13.29
C PRO A 158 8.64 11.46 12.42
N PRO A 159 8.67 11.15 11.11
CA PRO A 159 7.52 11.40 10.22
C PRO A 159 6.22 10.72 10.67
N PHE A 160 6.31 9.52 11.26
CA PHE A 160 5.13 8.81 11.75
C PHE A 160 4.44 9.53 12.91
N TRP A 161 5.20 10.21 13.78
CA TRP A 161 4.67 11.00 14.90
C TRP A 161 3.88 12.21 14.39
N ILE A 162 4.44 12.92 13.41
CA ILE A 162 3.77 14.05 12.77
C ILE A 162 2.49 13.59 12.06
N GLY A 163 2.55 12.45 11.36
CA GLY A 163 1.36 11.83 10.76
C GLY A 163 0.27 11.52 11.78
N LEU A 164 0.63 10.92 12.93
CA LEU A 164 -0.32 10.58 13.98
C LEU A 164 -0.95 11.82 14.64
N LEU A 165 -0.15 12.86 14.92
CA LEU A 165 -0.66 14.12 15.45
C LEU A 165 -1.57 14.83 14.43
N GLY A 166 -1.24 14.74 13.14
CA GLY A 166 -2.10 15.21 12.05
C GLY A 166 -3.46 14.51 12.06
N ILE A 167 -3.48 13.18 12.15
CA ILE A 167 -4.73 12.40 12.26
C ILE A 167 -5.50 12.81 13.52
N TRP A 168 -4.84 12.89 14.67
CA TRP A 168 -5.50 13.30 15.92
C TRP A 168 -6.11 14.70 15.83
N LEU A 169 -5.38 15.66 15.25
CA LEU A 169 -5.86 17.04 15.14
C LEU A 169 -7.00 17.15 14.12
N PHE A 170 -6.79 16.68 12.89
CA PHE A 170 -7.74 16.93 11.80
C PHE A 170 -8.92 15.96 11.79
N ALA A 171 -8.70 14.69 12.16
CA ALA A 171 -9.76 13.69 12.13
C ALA A 171 -10.51 13.56 13.46
N ILE A 172 -9.82 13.67 14.59
CA ILE A 172 -10.45 13.43 15.90
C ILE A 172 -10.89 14.74 16.56
N ARG A 173 -10.03 15.77 16.57
CA ARG A 173 -10.34 17.04 17.25
C ARG A 173 -11.14 18.01 16.42
N LEU A 174 -10.82 18.15 15.15
CA LEU A 174 -11.48 19.10 14.25
C LEU A 174 -12.63 18.46 13.45
N ASP A 175 -12.66 17.13 13.35
CA ASP A 175 -13.66 16.35 12.57
C ASP A 175 -13.78 16.83 11.10
N VAL A 176 -12.68 17.33 10.54
CA VAL A 176 -12.62 17.88 9.18
C VAL A 176 -12.32 16.79 8.16
N LEU A 177 -11.62 15.73 8.56
CA LEU A 177 -11.16 14.65 7.68
C LEU A 177 -11.48 13.29 8.28
N PRO A 178 -11.81 12.26 7.48
CA PRO A 178 -11.94 10.90 7.99
C PRO A 178 -10.59 10.36 8.46
N ALA A 179 -10.60 9.60 9.57
CA ALA A 179 -9.38 8.96 10.10
C ALA A 179 -8.83 7.84 9.19
N GLY A 180 -9.67 7.31 8.29
CA GLY A 180 -9.28 6.32 7.29
C GLY A 180 -10.40 6.01 6.31
N GLY A 181 -10.04 5.60 5.09
CA GLY A 181 -11.00 5.34 4.01
C GLY A 181 -11.53 6.60 3.33
N LEU A 182 -12.04 6.44 2.10
CA LEU A 182 -12.66 7.52 1.32
C LEU A 182 -14.18 7.57 1.49
N THR A 183 -14.77 6.48 1.97
CA THR A 183 -16.20 6.31 2.19
C THR A 183 -16.46 5.75 3.58
N ASP A 184 -17.63 6.06 4.14
CA ASP A 184 -18.15 5.33 5.29
C ASP A 184 -18.26 3.84 4.96
N SER A 185 -18.07 2.97 5.96
CA SER A 185 -18.09 1.50 5.84
C SER A 185 -19.42 0.89 5.33
N GLY A 186 -20.37 1.71 4.87
CA GLY A 186 -21.67 1.31 4.33
C GLY A 186 -22.15 2.08 3.09
N SER A 187 -21.31 2.88 2.43
CA SER A 187 -21.72 3.59 1.20
C SER A 187 -20.66 3.53 0.09
N ASP A 188 -21.04 3.10 -1.11
CA ASP A 188 -20.13 2.99 -2.27
C ASP A 188 -19.99 4.30 -3.07
N VAL A 189 -20.59 5.40 -2.57
CA VAL A 189 -20.68 6.68 -3.29
C VAL A 189 -19.75 7.72 -2.68
N VAL A 190 -18.67 8.04 -3.39
CA VAL A 190 -17.77 9.14 -3.07
C VAL A 190 -18.41 10.44 -3.55
N THR A 191 -18.82 11.31 -2.62
CA THR A 191 -19.35 12.64 -2.95
C THR A 191 -18.48 13.72 -2.32
N ALA A 192 -18.03 14.70 -3.09
CA ALA A 192 -17.17 15.80 -2.63
C ALA A 192 -17.75 16.53 -1.39
N GLY A 193 -19.08 16.60 -1.28
CA GLY A 193 -19.77 17.20 -0.13
C GLY A 193 -19.64 16.41 1.18
N ARG A 194 -19.28 15.12 1.16
CA ARG A 194 -19.05 14.33 2.39
C ARG A 194 -17.66 14.57 2.98
N CYS A 195 -16.67 14.90 2.15
CA CYS A 195 -15.34 15.32 2.61
C CYS A 195 -15.36 16.69 3.31
N CYS A 196 -16.34 17.55 3.00
CA CYS A 196 -16.56 18.82 3.71
C CYS A 196 -17.71 18.76 4.72
N GLY A 197 -18.42 17.63 4.83
CA GLY A 197 -19.72 17.53 5.51
C GLY A 197 -19.69 17.02 6.95
N THR A 198 -18.55 16.57 7.47
CA THR A 198 -18.43 16.11 8.87
C THR A 198 -18.36 17.25 9.88
N SER A 199 -18.50 18.53 9.46
CA SER A 199 -18.60 19.65 10.40
C SER A 199 -19.91 19.69 11.23
N ARG A 200 -20.78 18.68 11.16
CA ARG A 200 -21.92 18.54 12.08
C ARG A 200 -21.58 17.62 13.25
N CYS A 201 -20.92 18.24 14.23
CA CYS A 201 -21.07 18.04 15.67
C CYS A 201 -21.93 16.81 16.08
N PRO A 202 -21.32 15.67 16.48
CA PRO A 202 -22.05 14.58 17.12
C PRO A 202 -22.21 14.89 18.61
N SER A 203 -22.89 15.98 18.97
CA SER A 203 -23.26 16.27 20.37
C SER A 203 -24.71 15.87 20.70
N ALA A 204 -25.41 15.21 19.79
CA ALA A 204 -26.78 14.76 20.03
C ALA A 204 -27.10 13.43 19.30
N ALA A 205 -26.35 12.37 19.62
CA ALA A 205 -26.78 11.00 19.34
C ALA A 205 -26.23 10.05 20.41
N GLY A 206 -26.41 10.44 21.68
CA GLY A 206 -26.52 9.45 22.74
C GLY A 206 -27.78 8.61 22.49
N ALA A 207 -27.66 7.30 22.73
CA ALA A 207 -28.72 6.30 22.68
C ALA A 207 -29.17 5.86 21.27
N LEU A 208 -28.59 4.75 20.80
CA LEU A 208 -29.34 3.50 20.51
C LEU A 208 -28.39 2.47 19.89
N VAL A 209 -27.60 1.82 20.74
CA VAL A 209 -27.15 0.44 20.45
C VAL A 209 -28.41 -0.41 20.48
N ARG A 210 -29.09 -0.56 19.34
CA ARG A 210 -30.14 -1.56 19.18
C ARG A 210 -29.47 -2.92 19.01
N PRO A 211 -29.69 -3.89 19.92
CA PRO A 211 -29.23 -5.25 19.69
C PRO A 211 -29.98 -5.80 18.47
N HIS A 212 -29.22 -6.23 17.45
CA HIS A 212 -29.76 -6.88 16.27
C HIS A 212 -30.39 -8.23 16.67
N ARG A 213 -31.70 -8.22 16.96
CA ARG A 213 -32.50 -9.44 17.11
C ARG A 213 -32.54 -10.10 15.73
N ARG A 214 -31.73 -11.14 15.51
CA ARG A 214 -31.87 -12.04 14.36
C ARG A 214 -33.24 -12.70 14.46
N ALA A 215 -34.19 -12.21 13.68
CA ALA A 215 -35.45 -12.89 13.46
C ALA A 215 -35.16 -14.24 12.81
N GLY A 216 -35.54 -15.32 13.49
CA GLY A 216 -35.48 -16.67 12.97
C GLY A 216 -36.35 -16.80 11.73
N ARG A 217 -35.74 -17.25 10.63
CA ARG A 217 -36.44 -17.92 9.54
C ARG A 217 -35.82 -19.30 9.41
N GLY A 218 -36.60 -20.29 9.83
CA GLY A 218 -36.22 -21.68 9.79
C GLY A 218 -36.14 -22.23 8.37
N LEU A 219 -35.28 -23.24 8.27
CA LEU A 219 -35.35 -24.42 7.41
C LEU A 219 -34.99 -24.26 5.93
N ARG A 220 -33.75 -24.66 5.62
CA ARG A 220 -33.45 -25.98 5.01
C ARG A 220 -31.95 -26.29 5.12
N SER A 221 -31.60 -27.39 5.79
CA SER A 221 -30.39 -28.16 5.43
C SER A 221 -30.70 -28.91 4.14
N PRO A 222 -29.74 -28.99 3.20
CA PRO A 222 -28.94 -30.20 3.16
C PRO A 222 -27.47 -29.97 2.78
N GLY A 223 -26.59 -30.77 3.38
CA GLY A 223 -25.35 -31.20 2.75
C GLY A 223 -24.13 -30.35 3.06
N GLU A 224 -23.24 -30.96 3.82
CA GLU A 224 -21.81 -30.65 3.92
C GLU A 224 -21.25 -29.89 2.71
N ARG A 225 -20.86 -28.65 2.93
CA ARG A 225 -19.80 -28.02 2.15
C ARG A 225 -18.71 -27.67 3.13
N GLY A 226 -17.76 -28.58 3.28
CA GLY A 226 -16.46 -28.27 3.85
C GLY A 226 -15.94 -26.97 3.24
N GLY A 227 -15.31 -26.14 4.06
CA GLY A 227 -14.73 -24.89 3.62
C GLY A 227 -13.76 -25.14 2.47
N GLN A 228 -14.25 -25.02 1.23
CA GLN A 228 -13.42 -25.12 0.05
C GLN A 228 -12.50 -23.90 0.05
N ILE A 229 -11.26 -24.14 0.48
CA ILE A 229 -10.13 -23.29 0.17
C ILE A 229 -10.10 -23.19 -1.35
N ARG A 230 -10.43 -22.01 -1.89
CA ARG A 230 -10.35 -21.76 -3.33
C ARG A 230 -8.87 -21.87 -3.71
N THR A 231 -8.49 -23.00 -4.29
CA THR A 231 -7.10 -23.28 -4.64
C THR A 231 -6.58 -22.19 -5.56
N PRO A 232 -5.34 -21.69 -5.35
CA PRO A 232 -4.71 -20.76 -6.28
C PRO A 232 -4.76 -21.34 -7.70
N ARG A 233 -4.73 -20.49 -8.73
CA ARG A 233 -4.56 -20.99 -10.11
C ARG A 233 -3.29 -21.87 -10.14
N PRO A 234 -3.36 -23.09 -10.70
CA PRO A 234 -2.18 -23.92 -10.84
C PRO A 234 -1.17 -23.13 -11.67
N ARG A 235 -0.02 -22.85 -11.07
CA ARG A 235 1.06 -22.18 -11.78
C ARG A 235 1.48 -23.09 -12.94
N ARG A 236 1.39 -22.60 -14.19
CA ARG A 236 1.80 -23.34 -15.39
C ARG A 236 3.34 -23.49 -15.41
N TYR A 237 3.91 -24.40 -14.63
CA TYR A 237 5.37 -24.64 -14.62
C TYR A 237 5.80 -26.08 -14.91
N ALA A 238 4.86 -26.99 -15.20
CA ALA A 238 5.18 -28.34 -15.63
C ALA A 238 5.01 -28.49 -17.16
N SER A 239 5.93 -27.93 -17.96
CA SER A 239 6.02 -28.31 -19.39
C SER A 239 7.45 -28.37 -19.95
N GLY A 240 8.50 -28.29 -19.12
CA GLY A 240 9.89 -28.15 -19.60
C GLY A 240 10.91 -29.19 -19.15
N LEU A 241 10.56 -30.12 -18.26
CA LEU A 241 11.53 -31.08 -17.68
C LEU A 241 11.21 -32.55 -17.99
N MET A 242 10.55 -32.80 -19.11
CA MET A 242 10.28 -34.16 -19.58
C MET A 242 10.91 -34.35 -20.96
N SER A 243 12.24 -34.31 -21.01
CA SER A 243 13.06 -34.88 -22.10
C SER A 243 14.55 -34.62 -21.84
N LEU A 244 15.16 -35.45 -21.00
CA LEU A 244 16.55 -35.84 -21.20
C LEU A 244 16.63 -37.37 -21.00
N PRO A 245 17.26 -38.10 -21.94
CA PRO A 245 17.28 -39.57 -22.00
C PRO A 245 18.10 -40.22 -20.88
#